data_AF-A0A961ZL49-F1
#
_entry.id   AF-A0A961ZL49-F1
#
_cell.length_a   1.000
_cell.length_b   1.000
_cell.length_c   1.000
_cell.angle_alpha   90.00
_cell.angle_beta   90.00
_cell.angle_gamma   90.00
#
_symmetry.space_group_name_H-M   'P 1'
#
loop_
_entity.id
_entity.type
_entity.pdbx_description
1 polymer ?
#
loop_
_entity_poly.entity_id
_entity_poly.type
_entity_poly.pdbx_seq_one_letter_code
_entity_poly.pdbx_strand_id
1 'polypeptide(L)'
;MGADVKPDAGIADDGHRLAAGMRLVVASHNKGKVWEINQLIAPFGLEAVSAGALGLAEPEETETSFIGNARLKAVAAASASGLPALADDSGLEVEALGGAPGIFSARWAGPAKDFAVAMRKVAEEITQRDGWSAPGPRANFTSAICLAWPDGTSREFEGKVHGHLVWPPRGGNGFGYDPMFVADGEALTFGEMQPAEKYAISHRTRAFAAFKDTMLADVPMVSVSSTSQNESRDALVAAAANLSTREELVRFIANLGAALAAETSARLSFGDGLGRIQAALDSARLEASHADALEADPKWRLIAKLLLAASGRG
;
A
#
# COMPACT_ATOMS: atom_id res chain seq x y z
N MET A 1 25.74 38.77 23.39
CA MET A 1 24.28 38.61 23.35
C MET A 1 23.91 38.14 21.96
N GLY A 2 23.42 36.92 21.84
CA GLY A 2 23.02 36.29 20.59
C GLY A 2 22.60 34.88 20.96
N ALA A 3 21.29 34.73 21.15
CA ALA A 3 20.67 33.69 21.95
C ALA A 3 20.89 32.28 21.39
N ASP A 4 21.14 31.35 22.31
CA ASP A 4 20.97 29.90 22.11
C ASP A 4 19.56 29.62 21.59
N VAL A 5 19.47 29.07 20.39
CA VAL A 5 18.27 28.43 19.89
C VAL A 5 18.27 27.00 20.44
N LYS A 6 17.45 26.73 21.46
CA LYS A 6 17.07 25.36 21.82
C LYS A 6 16.01 24.87 20.83
N PRO A 7 16.20 23.73 20.14
CA PRO A 7 15.10 22.97 19.61
C PRO A 7 14.74 21.91 20.66
N ASP A 8 13.77 22.20 21.50
CA ASP A 8 13.08 21.15 22.25
C ASP A 8 11.60 21.49 22.30
N ALA A 9 10.89 21.10 21.24
CA ALA A 9 9.46 20.87 21.31
C ALA A 9 9.26 19.36 21.47
N GLY A 10 9.84 18.78 22.53
CA GLY A 10 9.50 17.46 23.00
C GLY A 10 7.99 17.39 23.21
N ILE A 11 7.37 16.36 22.66
CA ILE A 11 5.97 16.01 22.92
C ILE A 11 5.82 15.95 24.44
N ALA A 12 4.88 16.73 25.00
CA ALA A 12 4.57 16.61 26.42
C ALA A 12 4.23 15.15 26.74
N ASP A 13 4.87 14.58 27.76
CA ASP A 13 4.69 13.18 28.15
C ASP A 13 3.27 12.97 28.70
N ASP A 14 2.32 12.69 27.81
CA ASP A 14 0.91 12.41 28.12
C ASP A 14 0.64 10.91 28.32
N GLY A 15 1.70 10.09 28.31
CA GLY A 15 1.63 8.63 28.49
C GLY A 15 1.33 7.86 27.20
N HIS A 16 1.11 8.55 26.08
CA HIS A 16 0.77 7.95 24.79
C HIS A 16 2.01 7.64 23.97
N ARG A 17 2.72 6.58 24.35
CA ARG A 17 3.94 6.10 23.66
C ARG A 17 3.73 4.75 22.98
N LEU A 18 4.44 4.53 21.88
CA LEU A 18 4.58 3.22 21.26
C LEU A 18 5.84 2.52 21.82
N ALA A 19 5.79 1.19 21.87
CA ALA A 19 6.91 0.36 22.29
C ALA A 19 6.99 -0.92 21.45
N ALA A 20 8.19 -1.49 21.32
CA ALA A 20 8.38 -2.76 20.64
C ALA A 20 7.53 -3.87 21.29
N GLY A 21 6.90 -4.71 20.47
CA GLY A 21 5.95 -5.74 20.88
C GLY A 21 4.51 -5.24 21.07
N MET A 22 4.24 -3.93 20.90
CA MET A 22 2.87 -3.43 20.93
C MET A 22 2.10 -3.83 19.68
N ARG A 23 0.84 -4.22 19.91
CA ARG A 23 -0.14 -4.47 18.85
C ARG A 23 -0.95 -3.21 18.58
N LEU A 24 -1.11 -2.87 17.30
CA LEU A 24 -1.90 -1.72 16.86
C LEU A 24 -2.79 -2.07 15.67
N VAL A 25 -3.92 -1.37 15.57
CA VAL A 25 -4.87 -1.55 14.47
C VAL A 25 -4.46 -0.69 13.29
N VAL A 26 -4.32 -1.28 12.10
CA VAL A 26 -4.31 -0.51 10.85
C VAL A 26 -5.75 -0.33 10.40
N ALA A 27 -6.26 0.91 10.56
CA ALA A 27 -7.64 1.29 10.31
C ALA A 27 -7.95 1.44 8.81
N SER A 28 -7.73 0.36 8.05
CA SER A 28 -8.01 0.30 6.62
C SER A 28 -8.46 -1.09 6.18
N HIS A 29 -9.41 -1.12 5.25
CA HIS A 29 -9.80 -2.33 4.51
C HIS A 29 -9.03 -2.48 3.19
N ASN A 30 -8.21 -1.48 2.81
CA ASN A 30 -7.39 -1.54 1.61
C ASN A 30 -6.13 -2.36 1.88
N LYS A 31 -6.06 -3.56 1.30
CA LYS A 31 -4.94 -4.49 1.45
C LYS A 31 -3.59 -3.90 1.05
N GLY A 32 -3.54 -3.07 0.01
CA GLY A 32 -2.31 -2.39 -0.43
C GLY A 32 -1.80 -1.42 0.63
N LYS A 33 -2.69 -0.59 1.20
CA LYS A 33 -2.35 0.33 2.29
C LYS A 33 -1.90 -0.41 3.55
N VAL A 34 -2.63 -1.46 3.94
CA VAL A 34 -2.26 -2.28 5.10
C VAL A 34 -0.87 -2.86 4.93
N TRP A 35 -0.58 -3.41 3.75
CA TRP A 35 0.75 -3.94 3.44
C TRP A 35 1.83 -2.85 3.53
N GLU A 36 1.64 -1.67 2.91
CA GLU A 36 2.63 -0.58 2.95
C GLU A 36 2.90 -0.10 4.38
N ILE A 37 1.84 0.06 5.18
CA ILE A 37 1.96 0.47 6.59
C ILE A 37 2.69 -0.59 7.41
N ASN A 38 2.38 -1.87 7.21
CA ASN A 38 3.05 -2.96 7.91
C ASN A 38 4.56 -2.96 7.65
N GLN A 39 4.98 -2.74 6.39
CA GLN A 39 6.40 -2.65 6.04
C GLN A 39 7.11 -1.49 6.74
N LEU A 40 6.42 -0.38 7.01
CA LEU A 40 6.98 0.78 7.67
C LEU A 40 7.13 0.60 9.19
N ILE A 41 6.18 -0.09 9.83
CA ILE A 41 6.18 -0.28 11.29
C ILE A 41 6.93 -1.53 11.76
N ALA A 42 7.04 -2.57 10.92
CA ALA A 42 7.66 -3.85 11.29
C ALA A 42 9.10 -3.73 11.83
N PRO A 43 9.97 -2.84 11.29
CA PRO A 43 11.33 -2.65 11.84
C PRO A 43 11.36 -2.19 13.30
N PHE A 44 10.26 -1.65 13.83
CA PHE A 44 10.13 -1.19 15.22
C PHE A 44 9.51 -2.23 16.14
N GLY A 45 9.32 -3.47 15.66
CA GLY A 45 8.72 -4.56 16.43
C GLY A 45 7.23 -4.34 16.73
N LEU A 46 6.54 -3.51 15.96
CA LEU A 46 5.10 -3.27 16.12
C LEU A 46 4.31 -4.33 15.35
N GLU A 47 3.27 -4.86 15.98
CA GLU A 47 2.39 -5.86 15.39
C GLU A 47 1.12 -5.21 14.85
N ALA A 48 0.95 -5.23 13.52
CA ALA A 48 -0.27 -4.74 12.90
C ALA A 48 -1.37 -5.79 12.86
N VAL A 49 -2.59 -5.37 13.20
CA VAL A 49 -3.82 -6.08 12.84
C VAL A 49 -4.70 -5.16 12.01
N SER A 50 -5.24 -5.62 10.88
CA SER A 50 -6.14 -4.77 10.09
C SER A 50 -7.52 -4.65 10.74
N ALA A 51 -8.19 -3.51 10.55
CA ALA A 51 -9.58 -3.33 10.95
C ALA A 51 -10.50 -4.43 10.38
N GLY A 52 -10.24 -4.83 9.12
CA GLY A 52 -10.96 -5.94 8.48
C GLY A 52 -10.78 -7.29 9.18
N ALA A 53 -9.56 -7.60 9.67
CA ALA A 53 -9.30 -8.84 10.41
C ALA A 53 -10.00 -8.87 11.79
N LEU A 54 -10.26 -7.70 12.37
CA LEU A 54 -11.04 -7.55 13.60
C LEU A 54 -12.56 -7.47 13.36
N GLY A 55 -13.01 -7.49 12.10
CA GLY A 55 -14.43 -7.34 11.75
C GLY A 55 -15.00 -5.95 12.08
N LEU A 56 -14.14 -4.94 12.19
CA LEU A 56 -14.58 -3.56 12.43
C LEU A 56 -15.27 -3.01 11.18
N ALA A 57 -16.30 -2.19 11.38
CA ALA A 57 -16.97 -1.49 10.29
C ALA A 57 -16.09 -0.36 9.75
N GLU A 58 -16.14 -0.14 8.44
CA GLU A 58 -15.53 1.04 7.82
C GLU A 58 -16.43 2.25 8.10
N PRO A 59 -15.95 3.29 8.82
CA PRO A 59 -16.77 4.45 9.11
C PRO A 59 -17.00 5.29 7.85
N GLU A 60 -18.10 6.04 7.83
CA GLU A 60 -18.33 7.00 6.74
C GLU A 60 -17.30 8.14 6.82
N GLU A 61 -16.59 8.36 5.71
CA GLU A 61 -15.65 9.48 5.58
C GLU A 61 -16.43 10.77 5.29
N THR A 62 -16.70 11.53 6.34
CA THR A 62 -17.49 12.77 6.33
C THR A 62 -16.65 14.06 6.41
N GLU A 63 -15.34 13.94 6.62
CA GLU A 63 -14.47 15.10 6.83
C GLU A 63 -14.05 15.73 5.51
N THR A 64 -13.72 17.02 5.57
CA THR A 64 -13.37 17.83 4.40
C THR A 64 -11.86 17.87 4.11
N SER A 65 -11.07 17.09 4.86
CA SER A 65 -9.61 17.02 4.72
C SER A 65 -9.09 15.60 4.93
N PHE A 66 -7.92 15.30 4.37
CA PHE A 66 -7.25 14.01 4.58
C PHE A 66 -6.96 13.77 6.06
N ILE A 67 -6.46 14.78 6.78
CA ILE A 67 -6.19 14.66 8.22
C ILE A 67 -7.46 14.35 9.03
N GLY A 68 -8.57 14.99 8.68
CA GLY A 68 -9.87 14.76 9.32
C GLY A 68 -10.33 13.32 9.13
N ASN A 69 -10.33 12.81 7.88
CA ASN A 69 -10.73 11.44 7.60
C ASN A 69 -9.79 10.41 8.23
N ALA A 70 -8.48 10.67 8.24
CA ALA A 70 -7.52 9.83 8.93
C ALA A 70 -7.82 9.77 10.44
N ARG A 71 -8.03 10.92 11.08
CA ARG A 71 -8.39 10.99 12.50
C ARG A 71 -9.70 10.27 12.81
N LEU A 72 -10.73 10.51 12.01
CA LEU A 72 -12.03 9.85 12.14
C LEU A 72 -11.88 8.32 12.12
N LYS A 73 -11.15 7.79 11.13
CA LYS A 73 -10.86 6.35 11.02
C LYS A 73 -10.05 5.82 12.22
N ALA A 74 -9.00 6.53 12.62
CA ALA A 74 -8.13 6.11 13.71
C ALA A 74 -8.89 6.06 15.04
N VAL A 75 -9.61 7.13 15.40
CA VAL A 75 -10.37 7.22 16.64
C VAL A 75 -11.48 6.16 16.68
N ALA A 76 -12.20 5.96 15.57
CA ALA A 76 -13.24 4.92 15.50
C ALA A 76 -12.66 3.52 15.73
N ALA A 77 -11.54 3.19 15.07
CA ALA A 77 -10.88 1.90 15.23
C ALA A 77 -10.29 1.71 16.63
N ALA A 78 -9.68 2.74 17.22
CA ALA A 78 -9.11 2.67 18.55
C ALA A 78 -10.20 2.48 19.63
N SER A 79 -11.28 3.24 19.52
CA SER A 79 -12.44 3.13 20.41
C SER A 79 -13.09 1.74 20.33
N ALA A 80 -13.28 1.21 19.12
CA ALA A 80 -13.94 -0.08 18.92
C ALA A 80 -13.08 -1.30 19.31
N SER A 81 -11.76 -1.20 19.14
CA SER A 81 -10.83 -2.32 19.40
C SER A 81 -10.22 -2.31 20.81
N GLY A 82 -10.19 -1.15 21.48
CA GLY A 82 -9.43 -0.97 22.72
C GLY A 82 -7.91 -0.95 22.53
N LEU A 83 -7.42 -0.90 21.30
CA LEU A 83 -5.99 -0.84 20.95
C LEU A 83 -5.66 0.53 20.35
N PRO A 84 -4.39 0.97 20.38
CA PRO A 84 -3.95 2.07 19.53
C PRO A 84 -4.23 1.75 18.06
N ALA A 85 -4.65 2.74 17.28
CA ALA A 85 -4.99 2.57 15.88
C ALA A 85 -4.31 3.61 14.99
N LEU A 86 -3.68 3.14 13.93
CA LEU A 86 -3.08 3.94 12.87
C LEU A 86 -3.99 3.93 11.66
N ALA A 87 -4.45 5.11 11.23
CA ALA A 87 -5.18 5.30 10.00
C ALA A 87 -4.37 6.09 8.99
N ASP A 88 -4.69 5.88 7.71
CA ASP A 88 -4.18 6.67 6.60
C ASP A 88 -5.31 7.09 5.68
N ASP A 89 -5.39 8.39 5.40
CA ASP A 89 -6.19 8.94 4.31
C ASP A 89 -5.30 9.58 3.27
N SER A 90 -5.52 9.23 1.99
CA SER A 90 -4.60 9.60 0.93
C SER A 90 -5.29 9.77 -0.39
N GLY A 91 -4.80 10.70 -1.21
CA GLY A 91 -5.38 10.97 -2.51
C GLY A 91 -4.44 11.72 -3.45
N LEU A 92 -4.87 11.77 -4.71
CA LEU A 92 -4.26 12.60 -5.76
C LEU A 92 -4.98 13.95 -5.78
N GLU A 93 -4.21 15.04 -5.77
CA GLU A 93 -4.71 16.40 -5.97
C GLU A 93 -4.13 16.93 -7.28
N VAL A 94 -4.99 17.42 -8.18
CA VAL A 94 -4.59 17.96 -9.48
C VAL A 94 -4.91 19.45 -9.53
N GLU A 95 -3.89 20.27 -9.75
CA GLU A 95 -4.01 21.74 -9.70
C GLU A 95 -5.01 22.25 -10.75
N ALA A 96 -4.93 21.73 -11.98
CA ALA A 96 -5.84 22.09 -13.07
C ALA A 96 -7.31 21.73 -12.79
N LEU A 97 -7.57 20.87 -11.80
CA LEU A 97 -8.92 20.46 -11.38
C LEU A 97 -9.31 21.06 -10.02
N GLY A 98 -8.60 22.08 -9.55
CA GLY A 98 -8.86 22.71 -8.26
C GLY A 98 -8.63 21.76 -7.07
N GLY A 99 -7.70 20.81 -7.20
CA GLY A 99 -7.39 19.82 -6.17
C GLY A 99 -8.19 18.51 -6.30
N ALA A 100 -9.14 18.40 -7.24
CA ALA A 100 -9.79 17.13 -7.51
C ALA A 100 -8.81 16.10 -8.11
N PRO A 101 -8.98 14.79 -7.84
CA PRO A 101 -10.06 14.17 -7.07
C PRO A 101 -9.98 14.35 -5.55
N GLY A 102 -8.80 14.66 -4.99
CA GLY A 102 -8.60 14.99 -3.58
C GLY A 102 -9.04 13.86 -2.65
N ILE A 103 -9.76 14.21 -1.57
CA ILE A 103 -10.34 13.24 -0.61
C ILE A 103 -11.30 12.23 -1.27
N PHE A 104 -11.79 12.51 -2.48
CA PHE A 104 -12.67 11.61 -3.23
C PHE A 104 -11.92 10.66 -4.18
N SER A 105 -10.59 10.61 -4.11
CA SER A 105 -9.73 9.78 -4.97
C SER A 105 -10.23 8.34 -5.16
N ALA A 106 -10.57 7.63 -4.08
CA ALA A 106 -11.07 6.27 -4.19
C ALA A 106 -12.47 6.20 -4.85
N ARG A 107 -13.32 7.20 -4.63
CA ARG A 107 -14.70 7.23 -5.15
C ARG A 107 -14.74 7.49 -6.66
N TRP A 108 -13.72 8.13 -7.22
CA TRP A 108 -13.59 8.33 -8.67
C TRP A 108 -13.37 7.03 -9.43
N ALA A 109 -12.88 5.97 -8.77
CA ALA A 109 -12.79 4.62 -9.32
C ALA A 109 -14.13 3.87 -9.33
N GLY A 110 -15.20 4.50 -8.85
CA GLY A 110 -16.53 3.92 -8.77
C GLY A 110 -16.64 2.77 -7.76
N PRO A 111 -17.82 2.13 -7.66
CA PRO A 111 -18.07 1.06 -6.69
C PRO A 111 -17.16 -0.16 -6.86
N ALA A 112 -16.70 -0.41 -8.10
CA ALA A 112 -15.80 -1.51 -8.42
C ALA A 112 -14.32 -1.22 -8.08
N LYS A 113 -14.00 0.02 -7.66
CA LYS A 113 -12.63 0.49 -7.43
C LYS A 113 -11.71 0.29 -8.66
N ASP A 114 -12.26 0.53 -9.85
CA ASP A 114 -11.52 0.48 -11.12
C ASP A 114 -10.78 1.80 -11.37
N PHE A 115 -9.49 1.83 -11.08
CA PHE A 115 -8.68 3.02 -11.26
C PHE A 115 -8.36 3.35 -12.71
N ALA A 116 -8.55 2.43 -13.67
CA ALA A 116 -8.48 2.80 -15.08
C ALA A 116 -9.64 3.73 -15.47
N VAL A 117 -10.82 3.54 -14.87
CA VAL A 117 -11.95 4.50 -14.98
C VAL A 117 -11.59 5.83 -14.33
N ALA A 118 -11.03 5.80 -13.12
CA ALA A 118 -10.64 7.02 -12.41
C ALA A 118 -9.60 7.85 -13.19
N MET A 119 -8.55 7.20 -13.72
CA MET A 119 -7.50 7.86 -14.49
C MET A 119 -8.02 8.42 -15.82
N ARG A 120 -8.89 7.69 -16.53
CA ARG A 120 -9.57 8.22 -17.72
C ARG A 120 -10.38 9.47 -17.39
N LYS A 121 -11.17 9.43 -16.33
CA LYS A 121 -11.97 10.58 -15.89
C LYS A 121 -11.10 11.80 -15.59
N VAL A 122 -9.99 11.61 -14.87
CA VAL A 122 -9.01 12.69 -14.62
C VAL A 122 -8.49 13.26 -15.94
N ALA A 123 -8.09 12.40 -16.88
CA ALA A 123 -7.54 12.85 -18.16
C ALA A 123 -8.56 13.57 -19.05
N GLU A 124 -9.80 13.10 -19.10
CA GLU A 124 -10.92 13.74 -19.80
C GLU A 124 -11.22 15.12 -19.20
N GLU A 125 -11.28 15.23 -17.87
CA GLU A 125 -11.53 16.48 -17.17
C GLU A 125 -10.39 17.50 -17.31
N ILE A 126 -9.14 17.06 -17.43
CA ILE A 126 -8.00 17.93 -17.77
C ILE A 126 -8.11 18.41 -19.22
N THR A 127 -8.47 17.51 -20.14
CA THR A 127 -8.62 17.82 -21.57
C THR A 127 -9.71 18.86 -21.79
N GLN A 128 -10.85 18.75 -21.09
CA GLN A 128 -11.95 19.72 -21.16
C GLN A 128 -11.56 21.13 -20.66
N ARG A 129 -10.47 21.25 -19.89
CA ARG A 129 -9.94 22.50 -19.38
C ARG A 129 -8.68 22.97 -20.13
N ASP A 130 -8.36 22.34 -21.26
CA ASP A 130 -7.14 22.58 -22.04
C ASP A 130 -5.86 22.50 -21.19
N GLY A 131 -5.85 21.64 -20.16
CA GLY A 131 -4.81 21.59 -19.13
C GLY A 131 -3.58 20.77 -19.50
N TRP A 132 -3.57 20.10 -20.66
CA TRP A 132 -2.42 19.31 -21.12
C TRP A 132 -1.39 20.20 -21.80
N SER A 133 -0.30 20.49 -21.09
CA SER A 133 0.89 21.16 -21.63
C SER A 133 2.14 20.49 -21.05
N ALA A 134 3.28 20.52 -21.76
CA ALA A 134 4.51 19.92 -21.26
C ALA A 134 5.01 20.67 -20.01
N PRO A 135 5.43 19.97 -18.93
CA PRO A 135 5.59 18.52 -18.79
C PRO A 135 4.31 17.73 -18.47
N GLY A 136 3.27 18.41 -18.01
CA GLY A 136 1.97 17.89 -17.64
C GLY A 136 1.31 18.84 -16.63
N PRO A 137 0.00 18.71 -16.35
CA PRO A 137 -0.61 19.46 -15.27
C PRO A 137 0.02 19.05 -13.93
N ARG A 138 0.24 20.04 -13.06
CA ARG A 138 0.79 19.82 -11.72
C ARG A 138 -0.18 18.99 -10.87
N ALA A 139 0.40 18.06 -10.12
CA ALA A 139 -0.33 17.23 -9.18
C ALA A 139 0.54 16.87 -7.98
N ASN A 140 -0.10 16.40 -6.92
CA ASN A 140 0.59 15.78 -5.80
C ASN A 140 -0.22 14.64 -5.24
N PHE A 141 0.48 13.66 -4.69
CA PHE A 141 -0.13 12.75 -3.74
C PHE A 141 0.05 13.28 -2.32
N THR A 142 -1.01 13.16 -1.52
CA THR A 142 -1.03 13.50 -0.10
C THR A 142 -1.37 12.24 0.70
N SER A 143 -0.65 11.97 1.79
CA SER A 143 -1.01 10.97 2.81
C SER A 143 -1.06 11.67 4.16
N ALA A 144 -2.18 11.53 4.83
CA ALA A 144 -2.40 11.91 6.21
C ALA A 144 -2.43 10.65 7.06
N ILE A 145 -1.49 10.51 7.97
CA ILE A 145 -1.44 9.43 8.96
C ILE A 145 -1.92 9.97 10.30
N CYS A 146 -2.83 9.25 10.94
CA CYS A 146 -3.25 9.55 12.31
C CYS A 146 -3.07 8.31 13.19
N LEU A 147 -2.36 8.47 14.31
CA LEU A 147 -2.33 7.51 15.41
C LEU A 147 -3.30 7.99 16.48
N ALA A 148 -4.23 7.13 16.90
CA ALA A 148 -5.18 7.41 17.97
C ALA A 148 -5.14 6.34 19.05
N TRP A 149 -5.48 6.73 20.28
CA TRP A 149 -5.66 5.84 21.42
C TRP A 149 -7.13 5.71 21.81
N PRO A 150 -7.50 4.68 22.58
CA PRO A 150 -8.90 4.45 22.98
C PRO A 150 -9.56 5.60 23.75
N ASP A 151 -8.77 6.47 24.37
CA ASP A 151 -9.26 7.66 25.08
C ASP A 151 -9.57 8.86 24.14
N GLY A 152 -9.33 8.71 22.84
CA GLY A 152 -9.56 9.73 21.82
C GLY A 152 -8.37 10.67 21.59
N THR A 153 -7.28 10.54 22.35
CA THR A 153 -6.03 11.24 22.09
C THR A 153 -5.49 10.80 20.74
N SER A 154 -4.96 11.75 19.96
CA SER A 154 -4.43 11.47 18.61
C SER A 154 -3.19 12.30 18.29
N ARG A 155 -2.43 11.81 17.31
CA ARG A 155 -1.28 12.47 16.69
C ARG A 155 -1.40 12.35 15.17
N GLU A 156 -1.15 13.45 14.49
CA GLU A 156 -1.43 13.62 13.07
C GLU A 156 -0.17 14.00 12.31
N PHE A 157 0.04 13.39 11.15
CA PHE A 157 1.23 13.56 10.32
C PHE A 157 0.81 13.61 8.85
N GLU A 158 1.36 14.55 8.09
CA GLU A 158 1.07 14.68 6.66
C GLU A 158 2.35 14.60 5.84
N GLY A 159 2.28 13.91 4.71
CA GLY A 159 3.35 13.82 3.73
C GLY A 159 2.82 14.05 2.33
N LYS A 160 3.58 14.82 1.54
CA LYS A 160 3.25 15.12 0.14
C LYS A 160 4.41 14.79 -0.79
N VAL A 161 4.09 14.25 -1.95
CA VAL A 161 5.02 14.15 -3.08
C VAL A 161 4.42 14.90 -4.26
N HIS A 162 5.18 15.89 -4.75
CA HIS A 162 4.78 16.74 -5.87
C HIS A 162 5.31 16.16 -7.18
N GLY A 163 4.60 16.47 -8.27
CA GLY A 163 4.91 15.96 -9.58
C GLY A 163 3.99 16.54 -10.65
N HIS A 164 3.89 15.81 -11.75
CA HIS A 164 2.99 16.12 -12.85
C HIS A 164 2.32 14.85 -13.38
N LEU A 165 1.23 15.02 -14.10
CA LEU A 165 0.52 13.91 -14.72
C LEU A 165 0.99 13.66 -16.15
N VAL A 166 0.92 12.39 -16.56
CA VAL A 166 1.14 11.94 -17.93
C VAL A 166 -0.09 11.21 -18.45
N TRP A 167 -0.32 11.31 -19.75
CA TRP A 167 -1.35 10.55 -20.45
C TRP A 167 -0.85 10.14 -21.84
N PRO A 168 -1.03 8.88 -22.28
CA PRO A 168 -1.66 7.76 -21.58
C PRO A 168 -0.87 7.28 -20.34
N PRO A 169 -1.50 6.56 -19.39
CA PRO A 169 -0.81 6.01 -18.23
C PRO A 169 0.23 4.96 -18.65
N ARG A 170 1.33 4.86 -17.90
CA ARG A 170 2.43 3.94 -18.14
C ARG A 170 2.76 3.11 -16.91
N GLY A 171 3.20 1.88 -17.15
CA GLY A 171 3.59 0.94 -16.10
C GLY A 171 2.43 0.20 -15.46
N GLY A 172 2.76 -0.83 -14.70
CA GLY A 172 1.81 -1.76 -14.08
C GLY A 172 2.11 -2.07 -12.61
N ASN A 173 3.11 -1.43 -12.02
CA ASN A 173 3.41 -1.54 -10.60
C ASN A 173 2.54 -0.57 -9.79
N GLY A 174 2.52 -0.75 -8.47
CA GLY A 174 1.83 0.16 -7.56
C GLY A 174 0.31 0.00 -7.62
N PHE A 175 -0.43 1.08 -7.36
CA PHE A 175 -1.90 1.08 -7.37
C PHE A 175 -2.46 2.48 -7.60
N GLY A 176 -3.76 2.56 -7.82
CA GLY A 176 -4.45 3.84 -7.89
C GLY A 176 -4.05 4.64 -9.14
N TYR A 177 -3.59 5.87 -8.92
CA TYR A 177 -3.17 6.80 -9.98
C TYR A 177 -1.66 6.73 -10.28
N ASP A 178 -0.92 5.77 -9.68
CA ASP A 178 0.51 5.60 -9.89
C ASP A 178 0.92 5.58 -11.38
N PRO A 179 0.20 4.89 -12.29
CA PRO A 179 0.56 4.85 -13.70
C PRO A 179 0.50 6.18 -14.44
N MET A 180 -0.15 7.21 -13.90
CA MET A 180 -0.25 8.52 -14.55
C MET A 180 0.51 9.63 -13.83
N PHE A 181 1.27 9.32 -12.77
CA PHE A 181 1.97 10.31 -11.96
C PHE A 181 3.49 10.16 -12.06
N VAL A 182 4.18 11.24 -12.42
CA VAL A 182 5.65 11.35 -12.41
C VAL A 182 6.05 12.34 -11.33
N ALA A 183 6.84 11.88 -10.36
CA ALA A 183 7.35 12.72 -9.28
C ALA A 183 8.38 13.74 -9.77
N ASP A 184 8.50 14.86 -9.06
CA ASP A 184 9.52 15.86 -9.36
C ASP A 184 10.93 15.26 -9.27
N GLY A 185 11.73 15.47 -10.32
CA GLY A 185 13.08 14.92 -10.44
C GLY A 185 13.15 13.53 -11.07
N GLU A 186 12.01 12.89 -11.32
CA GLU A 186 11.92 11.54 -11.87
C GLU A 186 11.50 11.54 -13.35
N ALA A 187 11.84 10.47 -14.07
CA ALA A 187 11.41 10.25 -15.46
C ALA A 187 10.33 9.18 -15.60
N LEU A 188 10.31 8.22 -14.66
CA LEU A 188 9.35 7.11 -14.63
C LEU A 188 8.08 7.53 -13.91
N THR A 189 6.93 7.00 -14.33
CA THR A 189 5.74 7.08 -13.49
C THR A 189 5.92 6.21 -12.24
N PHE A 190 5.15 6.46 -11.19
CA PHE A 190 5.10 5.54 -10.05
C PHE A 190 4.66 4.13 -10.47
N GLY A 191 3.88 3.99 -11.55
CA GLY A 191 3.52 2.71 -12.13
C GLY A 191 4.67 1.99 -12.85
N GLU A 192 5.71 2.71 -13.27
CA GLU A 192 6.90 2.16 -13.93
C GLU A 192 8.03 1.84 -12.92
N MET A 193 8.10 2.55 -11.80
CA MET A 193 9.12 2.36 -10.75
C MET A 193 9.03 0.99 -10.07
N GLN A 194 10.17 0.45 -9.63
CA GLN A 194 10.15 -0.70 -8.73
C GLN A 194 9.54 -0.30 -7.37
N PRO A 195 8.89 -1.24 -6.65
CA PRO A 195 8.25 -0.93 -5.37
C PRO A 195 9.21 -0.23 -4.38
N ALA A 196 10.44 -0.71 -4.25
CA ALA A 196 11.44 -0.13 -3.36
C ALA A 196 11.81 1.33 -3.70
N GLU A 197 11.88 1.66 -5.00
CA GLU A 197 12.20 3.02 -5.48
C GLU A 197 11.05 3.97 -5.17
N LYS A 198 9.81 3.57 -5.47
CA LYS A 198 8.61 4.33 -5.09
C LYS A 198 8.55 4.52 -3.57
N TYR A 199 8.78 3.46 -2.79
CA TYR A 199 8.77 3.54 -1.33
C TYR A 199 9.82 4.51 -0.78
N ALA A 200 10.93 4.77 -1.47
CA ALA A 200 11.92 5.73 -0.97
C ALA A 200 11.41 7.18 -0.99
N ILE A 201 10.50 7.52 -1.93
CA ILE A 201 10.13 8.93 -2.20
C ILE A 201 8.64 9.25 -2.01
N SER A 202 7.80 8.24 -1.72
CA SER A 202 6.34 8.39 -1.68
C SER A 202 5.84 9.36 -0.59
N HIS A 203 4.65 9.91 -0.82
CA HIS A 203 3.89 10.69 0.17
C HIS A 203 3.70 9.96 1.51
N ARG A 204 3.43 8.64 1.48
CA ARG A 204 3.26 7.82 2.70
C ARG A 204 4.56 7.65 3.47
N THR A 205 5.69 7.49 2.78
CA THR A 205 7.03 7.45 3.40
C THR A 205 7.36 8.77 4.07
N ARG A 206 7.01 9.90 3.43
CA ARG A 206 7.21 11.24 4.01
C ARG A 206 6.34 11.45 5.25
N ALA A 207 5.07 11.07 5.20
CA ALA A 207 4.19 11.10 6.37
C ALA A 207 4.73 10.21 7.49
N PHE A 208 5.21 9.02 7.14
CA PHE A 208 5.78 8.08 8.08
C PHE A 208 7.12 8.55 8.68
N ALA A 209 7.93 9.30 7.95
CA ALA A 209 9.15 9.89 8.49
C ALA A 209 8.82 10.85 9.64
N ALA A 210 7.85 11.74 9.47
CA ALA A 210 7.38 12.63 10.52
C ALA A 210 6.79 11.86 11.71
N PHE A 211 5.97 10.83 11.44
CA PHE A 211 5.46 9.92 12.45
C PHE A 211 6.58 9.24 13.23
N LYS A 212 7.58 8.68 12.55
CA LYS A 212 8.70 7.95 13.15
C LYS A 212 9.52 8.87 14.06
N ASP A 213 9.87 10.06 13.58
CA ASP A 213 10.68 11.02 14.33
C ASP A 213 9.97 11.49 15.61
N THR A 214 8.64 11.44 15.62
CA THR A 214 7.79 11.87 16.74
C THR A 214 7.46 10.71 17.69
N MET A 215 7.00 9.58 17.14
CA MET A 215 6.40 8.48 17.91
C MET A 215 7.35 7.31 18.17
N LEU A 216 8.44 7.20 17.41
CA LEU A 216 9.32 6.03 17.42
C LEU A 216 10.80 6.38 17.67
N ALA A 217 11.13 7.66 17.93
CA ALA A 217 12.50 8.09 18.16
C ALA A 217 13.22 7.29 19.28
N ASP A 218 12.48 6.95 20.33
CA ASP A 218 12.98 6.18 21.47
C ASP A 218 12.74 4.66 21.35
N VAL A 219 12.12 4.20 20.26
CA VAL A 219 11.78 2.78 20.06
C VAL A 219 12.93 2.10 19.30
N PRO A 220 13.63 1.12 19.91
CA PRO A 220 14.74 0.45 19.25
C PRO A 220 14.25 -0.37 18.06
N MET A 221 14.99 -0.33 16.95
CA MET A 221 14.74 -1.22 15.82
C MET A 221 15.10 -2.66 16.20
N VAL A 222 14.22 -3.60 15.84
CA VAL A 222 14.42 -5.02 16.08
C VAL A 222 15.03 -5.65 14.82
N SER A 223 16.09 -6.46 14.97
CA SER A 223 16.56 -7.29 13.87
C SER A 223 15.50 -8.33 13.55
N VAL A 224 14.87 -8.23 12.37
CA VAL A 224 13.84 -9.20 11.95
C VAL A 224 14.49 -10.58 11.79
N SER A 225 14.31 -11.47 12.77
CA SER A 225 14.61 -12.90 12.60
C SER A 225 13.43 -13.56 11.90
N SER A 226 13.71 -14.24 10.80
CA SER A 226 12.80 -15.04 9.95
C SER A 226 11.45 -15.41 10.59
N THR A 227 10.41 -14.80 10.07
CA THR A 227 9.01 -14.86 10.50
C THR A 227 8.36 -16.23 10.29
N SER A 228 7.31 -16.52 11.08
CA SER A 228 6.55 -17.78 11.09
C SER A 228 5.87 -18.13 9.75
N GLN A 229 5.63 -19.42 9.49
CA GLN A 229 5.07 -19.92 8.23
C GLN A 229 3.66 -19.39 7.89
N ASN A 230 2.87 -18.94 8.88
CA ASN A 230 1.52 -18.40 8.64
C ASN A 230 1.55 -16.96 8.12
N GLU A 231 2.48 -16.13 8.59
CA GLU A 231 2.65 -14.75 8.13
C GLU A 231 3.17 -14.70 6.68
N SER A 232 3.98 -15.69 6.30
CA SER A 232 4.45 -15.86 4.92
C SER A 232 3.29 -16.17 3.95
N ARG A 233 2.29 -16.94 4.39
CA ARG A 233 1.09 -17.27 3.59
C ARG A 233 0.18 -16.07 3.40
N ASP A 234 -0.09 -15.30 4.45
CA ASP A 234 -0.95 -14.11 4.37
C ASP A 234 -0.29 -13.00 3.56
N ALA A 235 1.03 -12.83 3.66
CA ALA A 235 1.81 -11.95 2.80
C ALA A 235 1.74 -12.38 1.33
N LEU A 236 1.82 -13.68 1.05
CA LEU A 236 1.67 -14.23 -0.31
C LEU A 236 0.25 -14.00 -0.86
N VAL A 237 -0.78 -14.20 -0.03
CA VAL A 237 -2.17 -13.98 -0.41
C VAL A 237 -2.45 -12.49 -0.65
N ALA A 238 -1.87 -11.59 0.14
CA ALA A 238 -1.95 -10.15 -0.09
C ALA A 238 -1.23 -9.73 -1.37
N ALA A 239 -0.03 -10.23 -1.62
CA ALA A 239 0.72 -9.99 -2.86
C ALA A 239 -0.05 -10.52 -4.08
N ALA A 240 -0.61 -11.73 -3.99
CA ALA A 240 -1.43 -12.33 -5.05
C ALA A 240 -2.73 -11.56 -5.29
N ALA A 241 -3.37 -11.02 -4.25
CA ALA A 241 -4.61 -10.26 -4.35
C ALA A 241 -4.41 -8.85 -4.95
N ASN A 242 -3.17 -8.36 -5.01
CA ASN A 242 -2.82 -7.07 -5.60
C ASN A 242 -2.20 -7.20 -7.01
N LEU A 243 -2.16 -8.42 -7.58
CA LEU A 243 -1.72 -8.62 -8.96
C LEU A 243 -2.77 -8.00 -9.90
N SER A 244 -2.41 -6.87 -10.49
CA SER A 244 -3.26 -6.07 -11.37
C SER A 244 -2.90 -6.25 -12.84
N THR A 245 -1.71 -6.81 -13.12
CA THR A 245 -1.20 -7.03 -14.48
C THR A 245 -0.66 -8.44 -14.73
N ARG A 246 -0.58 -8.80 -16.02
CA ARG A 246 -0.05 -10.09 -16.51
C ARG A 246 1.42 -10.29 -16.14
N GLU A 247 2.20 -9.22 -16.18
CA GLU A 247 3.63 -9.22 -15.84
C GLU A 247 3.85 -9.42 -14.34
N GLU A 248 2.99 -8.84 -13.50
CA GLU A 248 3.01 -9.07 -12.05
C GLU A 248 2.74 -10.53 -11.70
N LEU A 249 1.80 -11.18 -12.39
CA LEU A 249 1.54 -12.61 -12.21
C LEU A 249 2.75 -13.47 -12.62
N VAL A 250 3.33 -13.20 -13.79
CA VAL A 250 4.52 -13.91 -14.29
C VAL A 250 5.68 -13.77 -13.29
N ARG A 251 5.88 -12.57 -12.73
CA ARG A 251 6.94 -12.29 -11.76
C ARG A 251 6.66 -12.91 -10.39
N PHE A 252 5.41 -12.88 -9.92
CA PHE A 252 5.00 -13.55 -8.68
C PHE A 252 5.21 -15.06 -8.75
N ILE A 253 4.78 -15.69 -9.84
CA ILE A 253 4.98 -17.13 -10.08
C ILE A 253 6.48 -17.48 -10.12
N ALA A 254 7.30 -16.66 -10.79
CA ALA A 254 8.75 -16.86 -10.84
C ALA A 254 9.41 -16.79 -9.46
N ASN A 255 9.06 -15.79 -8.65
CA ASN A 255 9.61 -15.62 -7.30
C ASN A 255 9.15 -16.73 -6.34
N LEU A 256 7.88 -17.13 -6.43
CA LEU A 256 7.35 -18.25 -5.65
C LEU A 256 8.07 -19.56 -6.02
N GLY A 257 8.32 -19.78 -7.30
CA GLY A 257 9.08 -20.94 -7.75
C GLY A 257 10.53 -20.95 -7.24
N ALA A 258 11.23 -19.81 -7.32
CA ALA A 258 12.58 -19.69 -6.78
C ALA A 258 12.64 -19.98 -5.27
N ALA A 259 11.65 -19.51 -4.50
CA ALA A 259 11.55 -19.78 -3.06
C ALA A 259 11.30 -21.27 -2.76
N LEU A 260 10.41 -21.92 -3.51
CA LEU A 260 10.13 -23.36 -3.36
C LEU A 260 11.33 -24.23 -3.75
N ALA A 261 12.08 -23.85 -4.79
CA ALA A 261 13.29 -24.55 -5.19
C ALA A 261 14.40 -24.47 -4.11
N ALA A 262 14.51 -23.32 -3.43
CA ALA A 262 15.42 -23.14 -2.31
C ALA A 262 15.03 -24.00 -1.09
N GLU A 263 13.73 -24.09 -0.76
CA GLU A 263 13.24 -24.96 0.33
C GLU A 263 13.36 -26.45 -0.01
N THR A 264 13.12 -26.84 -1.27
CA THR A 264 13.24 -28.23 -1.74
C THR A 264 14.68 -28.72 -1.68
N SER A 265 15.64 -27.84 -2.01
CA SER A 265 17.08 -28.11 -1.90
C SER A 265 17.53 -28.27 -0.43
N ALA A 266 16.83 -27.63 0.51
CA ALA A 266 17.10 -27.72 1.94
C ALA A 266 16.46 -28.93 2.64
N ARG A 267 15.42 -29.55 2.05
CA ARG A 267 14.72 -30.72 2.60
C ARG A 267 14.71 -31.88 1.60
N LEU A 268 15.88 -32.47 1.38
CA LEU A 268 15.99 -33.73 0.63
C LEU A 268 15.57 -34.92 1.50
N SER A 269 14.26 -35.13 1.62
CA SER A 269 13.61 -36.46 1.58
C SER A 269 12.17 -36.34 2.06
N PHE A 270 11.23 -36.03 1.17
CA PHE A 270 9.86 -36.52 1.25
C PHE A 270 9.23 -36.31 -0.13
N GLY A 271 8.64 -37.36 -0.69
CA GLY A 271 8.36 -37.49 -2.13
C GLY A 271 7.68 -36.29 -2.80
N ASP A 272 8.40 -35.69 -3.75
CA ASP A 272 8.00 -34.99 -4.98
C ASP A 272 6.69 -34.16 -5.02
N GLY A 273 6.15 -33.69 -3.90
CA GLY A 273 5.04 -32.74 -3.88
C GLY A 273 5.48 -31.35 -4.31
N LEU A 274 6.58 -30.85 -3.72
CA LEU A 274 7.13 -29.52 -4.01
C LEU A 274 7.68 -29.41 -5.44
N GLY A 275 8.33 -30.46 -5.94
CA GLY A 275 8.80 -30.51 -7.34
C GLY A 275 7.66 -30.46 -8.36
N ARG A 276 6.51 -31.06 -8.05
CA ARG A 276 5.31 -30.97 -8.90
C ARG A 276 4.67 -29.58 -8.87
N ILE A 277 4.67 -28.93 -7.70
CA ILE A 277 4.21 -27.54 -7.58
C ILE A 277 5.14 -26.61 -8.36
N GLN A 278 6.46 -26.80 -8.27
CA GLN A 278 7.44 -26.04 -9.05
C GLN A 278 7.20 -26.17 -10.56
N ALA A 279 7.07 -27.41 -11.06
CA ALA A 279 6.80 -27.65 -12.47
C ALA A 279 5.46 -27.05 -12.94
N ALA A 280 4.43 -27.09 -12.10
CA ALA A 280 3.14 -26.47 -12.39
C ALA A 280 3.23 -24.94 -12.46
N LEU A 281 4.00 -24.31 -11.56
CA LEU A 281 4.27 -22.88 -11.59
C LEU A 281 5.05 -22.47 -12.85
N ASP A 282 6.08 -23.21 -13.23
CA ASP A 282 6.86 -22.94 -14.44
C ASP A 282 6.00 -23.06 -15.73
N SER A 283 5.11 -24.07 -15.79
CA SER A 283 4.15 -24.21 -16.90
C SER A 283 3.15 -23.06 -16.96
N ALA A 284 2.57 -22.68 -15.82
CA ALA A 284 1.63 -21.56 -15.73
C ALA A 284 2.28 -20.23 -16.13
N ARG A 285 3.56 -20.04 -15.78
CA ARG A 285 4.36 -18.89 -16.22
C ARG A 285 4.52 -18.86 -17.74
N LEU A 286 4.87 -19.99 -18.36
CA LEU A 286 5.07 -20.09 -19.80
C LEU A 286 3.78 -19.82 -20.58
N GLU A 287 2.65 -20.36 -20.13
CA GLU A 287 1.33 -20.12 -20.72
C GLU A 287 0.91 -18.66 -20.58
N ALA A 288 1.12 -18.08 -19.39
CA ALA A 288 0.92 -16.65 -19.17
C ALA A 288 1.84 -15.79 -20.04
N SER A 289 2.97 -16.30 -20.54
CA SER A 289 3.89 -15.55 -21.42
C SER A 289 3.43 -15.53 -22.89
N HIS A 290 2.68 -16.54 -23.35
CA HIS A 290 2.36 -16.74 -24.77
C HIS A 290 0.90 -16.50 -25.19
N ALA A 291 -0.02 -16.29 -24.24
CA ALA A 291 -1.45 -16.11 -24.53
C ALA A 291 -1.79 -14.69 -25.02
N ASP A 292 -1.57 -14.41 -26.30
CA ASP A 292 -2.23 -13.31 -27.01
C ASP A 292 -3.48 -13.87 -27.72
N ALA A 293 -4.62 -13.20 -27.51
CA ALA A 293 -5.95 -13.43 -28.10
C ALA A 293 -6.98 -14.29 -27.31
N LEU A 294 -8.17 -13.67 -27.25
CA LEU A 294 -9.54 -14.14 -26.99
C LEU A 294 -10.12 -14.10 -25.56
N GLU A 295 -11.23 -13.35 -25.52
CA GLU A 295 -12.22 -13.07 -24.50
C GLU A 295 -12.85 -14.31 -23.83
N ALA A 296 -13.60 -14.03 -22.75
CA ALA A 296 -14.31 -14.94 -21.83
C ALA A 296 -13.44 -15.54 -20.70
N ASP A 297 -13.32 -14.75 -19.63
CA ASP A 297 -12.58 -14.98 -18.37
C ASP A 297 -11.04 -15.03 -18.54
N PRO A 298 -10.28 -14.05 -18.01
CA PRO A 298 -8.84 -14.06 -18.16
C PRO A 298 -8.24 -15.34 -17.58
N LYS A 299 -7.46 -16.08 -18.38
CA LYS A 299 -6.86 -17.38 -18.00
C LYS A 299 -6.09 -17.35 -16.68
N TRP A 300 -5.58 -16.19 -16.27
CA TRP A 300 -4.96 -15.99 -14.95
C TRP A 300 -5.93 -16.24 -13.77
N ARG A 301 -7.22 -15.93 -13.95
CA ARG A 301 -8.27 -16.18 -12.96
C ARG A 301 -8.61 -17.67 -12.86
N LEU A 302 -8.51 -18.41 -13.97
CA LEU A 302 -8.61 -19.87 -14.01
C LEU A 302 -7.40 -20.52 -13.32
N ILE A 303 -6.19 -20.00 -13.55
CA ILE A 303 -4.94 -20.47 -12.91
C ILE A 303 -4.95 -20.20 -11.41
N ALA A 304 -5.37 -19.01 -10.97
CA ALA A 304 -5.54 -18.70 -9.54
C ALA A 304 -6.60 -19.61 -8.86
N LYS A 305 -7.71 -19.92 -9.56
CA LYS A 305 -8.72 -20.90 -9.10
C LYS A 305 -8.14 -22.32 -9.03
N LEU A 306 -7.29 -22.72 -9.98
CA LEU A 306 -6.62 -24.03 -9.99
C LEU A 306 -5.58 -24.15 -8.86
N LEU A 307 -4.79 -23.11 -8.61
CA LEU A 307 -3.86 -23.04 -7.48
C LEU A 307 -4.60 -23.09 -6.13
N LEU A 308 -5.74 -22.40 -6.01
CA LEU A 308 -6.61 -22.47 -4.84
C LEU A 308 -7.24 -23.87 -4.65
N ALA A 309 -7.70 -24.50 -5.73
CA ALA A 309 -8.25 -25.87 -5.70
C ALA A 309 -7.18 -26.93 -5.35
N ALA A 310 -5.95 -26.74 -5.81
CA ALA A 310 -4.80 -27.58 -5.45
C ALA A 310 -4.38 -27.40 -3.97
N SER A 311 -4.59 -26.21 -3.40
CA SER A 311 -4.32 -25.93 -1.98
C SER A 311 -5.36 -26.50 -1.00
N GLY A 312 -6.51 -26.96 -1.50
CA GLY A 312 -7.64 -27.47 -0.71
C GLY A 312 -7.77 -28.99 -0.63
N ARG A 313 -6.79 -29.76 -1.16
CA ARG A 313 -6.73 -31.22 -0.98
C ARG A 313 -5.34 -31.62 -0.48
N GLY A 314 -5.19 -31.58 0.83
CA GLY A 314 -4.10 -32.17 1.61
C GLY A 314 -4.66 -32.58 2.94
#